data_AF-A0A6M0K7C0-F1
#
_entry.id   AF-A0A6M0K7C0-F1
#
_cell.length_a   1.000
_cell.length_b   1.000
_cell.length_c   1.000
_cell.angle_alpha   90.00
_cell.angle_beta   90.00
_cell.angle_gamma   90.00
#
_symmetry.space_group_name_H-M   'P 1'
#
loop_
_entity.id
_entity.type
_entity.pdbx_description
1 polymer ?
#
loop_
_entity_poly.entity_id
_entity_poly.type
_entity_poly.pdbx_seq_one_letter_code
_entity_poly.pdbx_strand_id
1 'polypeptide(L)'
;MARPSLATLRFQAATALAYGARGLIWFMARDYSGGAVDFTGGALDARGDPGLLYDDLKQVNQWMRGLAPALMTLEARGVMLIDPVPNWAEVFVPGFSGLTSAPANLLLAEHEAAGSADGGDRYLWGVNRDLGQRRLGELSFRCAVQLGEVATDGTAEGASEHRIQLGAGEGKLLRISPMPGCDLDGPSAGRERARVIWRTEG
;
A
#
# COMPACT_ATOMS: atom_id res chain seq x y z
N MET A 1 22.47 14.56 -7.88
CA MET A 1 21.33 13.64 -7.72
C MET A 1 20.67 13.98 -6.39
N ALA A 2 19.35 14.18 -6.33
CA ALA A 2 18.69 14.54 -5.08
C ALA A 2 18.60 13.32 -4.14
N ARG A 3 18.93 13.51 -2.85
CA ARG A 3 18.77 12.47 -1.83
C ARG A 3 17.28 12.12 -1.68
N PRO A 4 16.90 10.84 -1.60
CA PRO A 4 15.51 10.48 -1.33
C PRO A 4 15.10 10.94 0.07
N SER A 5 13.90 11.48 0.19
CA SER A 5 13.29 11.76 1.49
C SER A 5 12.80 10.45 2.14
N LEU A 6 12.54 10.48 3.44
CA LEU A 6 11.87 9.37 4.13
C LEU A 6 10.52 9.02 3.48
N ALA A 7 9.75 10.00 3.02
CA ALA A 7 8.49 9.77 2.31
C ALA A 7 8.72 9.01 0.99
N THR A 8 9.81 9.33 0.26
CA THR A 8 10.20 8.61 -0.95
C THR A 8 10.55 7.16 -0.65
N LEU A 9 11.32 6.90 0.42
CA LEU A 9 11.71 5.54 0.83
C LEU A 9 10.50 4.72 1.27
N ARG A 10 9.60 5.32 2.06
CA ARG A 10 8.33 4.70 2.46
C ARG A 10 7.47 4.37 1.24
N PHE A 11 7.35 5.30 0.30
CA PHE A 11 6.54 5.09 -0.90
C PHE A 11 7.07 3.94 -1.75
N GLN A 12 8.39 3.89 -1.96
CA GLN A 12 9.03 2.79 -2.70
C GLN A 12 8.80 1.45 -2.00
N ALA A 13 8.99 1.39 -0.68
CA ALA A 13 8.77 0.18 0.09
C ALA A 13 7.30 -0.25 0.08
N ALA A 14 6.40 0.65 0.42
CA ALA A 14 4.96 0.40 0.47
C ALA A 14 4.40 -0.01 -0.89
N THR A 15 4.87 0.59 -1.98
CA THR A 15 4.46 0.20 -3.33
C THR A 15 4.96 -1.21 -3.65
N ALA A 16 6.24 -1.53 -3.39
CA ALA A 16 6.75 -2.88 -3.64
C ALA A 16 5.95 -3.95 -2.88
N LEU A 17 5.66 -3.71 -1.60
CA LEU A 17 4.83 -4.60 -0.78
C LEU A 17 3.39 -4.70 -1.32
N ALA A 18 2.80 -3.59 -1.78
CA ALA A 18 1.47 -3.58 -2.41
C ALA A 18 1.40 -4.50 -3.64
N TYR A 19 2.48 -4.57 -4.42
CA TYR A 19 2.61 -5.46 -5.57
C TYR A 19 2.98 -6.90 -5.19
N GLY A 20 2.97 -7.24 -3.90
CA GLY A 20 3.22 -8.60 -3.40
C GLY A 20 4.70 -8.94 -3.19
N ALA A 21 5.61 -7.95 -3.16
CA ALA A 21 6.99 -8.21 -2.76
C ALA A 21 7.03 -8.76 -1.33
N ARG A 22 7.78 -9.85 -1.13
CA ARG A 22 7.97 -10.49 0.19
C ARG A 22 9.24 -10.03 0.91
N GLY A 23 10.02 -9.17 0.27
CA GLY A 23 11.27 -8.66 0.81
C GLY A 23 11.80 -7.53 -0.04
N LEU A 24 12.57 -6.66 0.60
CA LEU A 24 13.26 -5.55 -0.06
C LEU A 24 14.73 -5.59 0.33
N ILE A 25 15.57 -5.27 -0.65
CA ILE A 25 17.01 -5.11 -0.46
C ILE A 25 17.39 -3.70 -0.90
N TRP A 26 18.01 -2.96 0.01
CA TRP A 26 18.56 -1.65 -0.31
C TRP A 26 19.96 -1.84 -0.87
N PHE A 27 20.16 -1.41 -2.11
CA PHE A 27 21.50 -1.18 -2.63
C PHE A 27 21.96 0.21 -2.13
N MET A 28 22.95 0.34 -1.24
CA MET A 28 23.87 -0.66 -0.68
C MET A 28 24.03 -0.50 0.84
N ALA A 29 24.58 -1.50 1.52
CA ALA A 29 24.74 -1.46 2.98
C ALA A 29 25.76 -0.40 3.45
N ARG A 30 26.81 -0.16 2.66
CA ARG A 30 27.92 0.74 2.99
C ARG A 30 28.34 1.51 1.75
N ASP A 31 28.64 2.79 1.87
CA ASP A 31 29.27 3.56 0.80
C ASP A 31 30.54 2.87 0.30
N TYR A 32 30.73 2.89 -1.02
CA TYR A 32 31.89 2.30 -1.67
C TYR A 32 32.58 3.34 -2.53
N SER A 33 33.83 3.64 -2.22
CA SER A 33 34.67 4.58 -2.95
C SER A 33 35.99 3.95 -3.36
N GLY A 34 36.55 4.37 -4.50
CA GLY A 34 37.85 3.91 -4.99
C GLY A 34 37.81 2.79 -6.02
N GLY A 35 36.61 2.50 -6.57
CA GLY A 35 36.43 1.65 -7.75
C GLY A 35 36.33 2.46 -9.05
N ALA A 36 35.84 1.83 -10.12
CA ALA A 36 35.53 2.53 -11.37
C ALA A 36 34.39 3.55 -11.21
N VAL A 37 33.53 3.35 -10.19
CA VAL A 37 32.42 4.23 -9.83
C VAL A 37 32.34 4.31 -8.32
N ASP A 38 32.18 5.52 -7.79
CA ASP A 38 31.88 5.75 -6.38
C ASP A 38 30.37 5.67 -6.16
N PHE A 39 29.96 4.87 -5.17
CA PHE A 39 28.57 4.73 -4.75
C PHE A 39 28.41 5.31 -3.35
N THR A 40 27.48 6.25 -3.22
CA THR A 40 27.16 6.94 -1.98
C THR A 40 25.68 6.81 -1.66
N GLY A 41 25.31 7.00 -0.39
CA GLY A 41 23.93 6.85 0.08
C GLY A 41 23.63 5.44 0.60
N GLY A 42 24.65 4.70 1.01
CA GLY A 42 24.46 3.48 1.79
C GLY A 42 23.91 3.75 3.18
N ALA A 43 23.44 2.68 3.83
CA ALA A 43 23.01 2.77 5.23
C ALA A 43 24.19 3.16 6.14
N LEU A 44 25.39 2.70 5.82
CA LEU A 44 26.64 3.05 6.49
C LEU A 44 27.53 3.89 5.56
N ASP A 45 28.32 4.79 6.12
CA ASP A 45 29.37 5.49 5.37
C ASP A 45 30.56 4.57 5.06
N ALA A 46 31.57 5.06 4.34
CA ALA A 46 32.74 4.26 3.97
C ALA A 46 33.51 3.69 5.19
N ARG A 47 33.47 4.38 6.34
CA ARG A 47 34.11 3.96 7.60
C ARG A 47 33.28 2.92 8.33
N GLY A 48 31.99 2.86 8.06
CA GLY A 48 31.05 1.91 8.66
C GLY A 48 30.21 2.54 9.76
N ASP A 49 30.32 3.85 9.93
CA ASP A 49 29.49 4.62 10.83
C ASP A 49 28.11 4.85 10.19
N PRO A 50 27.06 5.18 10.96
CA PRO A 50 25.75 5.53 10.41
C PRO A 50 25.85 6.57 9.30
N GLY A 51 25.43 6.17 8.09
CA GLY A 51 25.41 7.03 6.93
C GLY A 51 24.21 7.98 6.93
N LEU A 52 24.14 8.82 5.91
CA LEU A 52 23.11 9.85 5.80
C LEU A 52 21.67 9.29 5.84
N LEU A 53 21.44 8.11 5.26
CA LEU A 53 20.13 7.46 5.19
C LEU A 53 19.89 6.43 6.31
N TYR A 54 20.81 6.29 7.27
CA TYR A 54 20.75 5.23 8.28
C TYR A 54 19.43 5.21 9.05
N ASP A 55 19.03 6.34 9.62
CA ASP A 55 17.81 6.42 10.45
C ASP A 55 16.53 6.25 9.60
N ASP A 56 16.52 6.80 8.39
CA ASP A 56 15.38 6.66 7.46
C ASP A 56 15.18 5.19 7.07
N LEU A 57 16.26 4.50 6.67
CA LEU A 57 16.23 3.08 6.30
C LEU A 57 15.90 2.21 7.51
N LYS A 58 16.43 2.53 8.70
CA LYS A 58 16.10 1.83 9.95
C LYS A 58 14.61 1.92 10.24
N GLN A 59 14.01 3.09 10.11
CA GLN A 59 12.59 3.28 10.35
C GLN A 59 11.73 2.50 9.36
N VAL A 60 12.04 2.56 8.06
CA VAL A 60 11.32 1.79 7.03
C VAL A 60 11.46 0.29 7.28
N ASN A 61 12.66 -0.19 7.60
CA ASN A 61 12.91 -1.60 7.89
C ASN A 61 12.15 -2.09 9.14
N GLN A 62 12.05 -1.28 10.18
CA GLN A 62 11.27 -1.61 11.39
C GLN A 62 9.78 -1.75 11.07
N TRP A 63 9.22 -0.80 10.31
CA TRP A 63 7.83 -0.86 9.87
C TRP A 63 7.56 -2.11 9.00
N MET A 64 8.41 -2.39 8.01
CA MET A 64 8.28 -3.59 7.17
C MET A 64 8.40 -4.88 7.98
N ARG A 65 9.35 -4.95 8.92
CA ARG A 65 9.53 -6.12 9.80
C ARG A 65 8.27 -6.39 10.60
N GLY A 66 7.57 -5.34 11.03
CA GLY A 66 6.33 -5.46 11.76
C GLY A 66 5.18 -6.09 10.99
N LEU A 67 5.09 -5.76 9.70
CA LEU A 67 4.06 -6.29 8.80
C LEU A 67 4.40 -7.65 8.19
N ALA A 68 5.66 -8.08 8.30
CA ALA A 68 6.16 -9.30 7.68
C ALA A 68 5.34 -10.56 8.02
N PRO A 69 4.91 -10.82 9.28
CA PRO A 69 4.11 -11.99 9.60
C PRO A 69 2.80 -12.07 8.80
N ALA A 70 2.11 -10.94 8.62
CA ALA A 70 0.89 -10.88 7.83
C ALA A 70 1.20 -10.99 6.33
N LEU A 71 2.14 -10.18 5.81
CA LEU A 71 2.43 -10.14 4.37
C LEU A 71 2.92 -11.49 3.80
N MET A 72 3.61 -12.29 4.60
CA MET A 72 4.09 -13.61 4.19
C MET A 72 2.96 -14.63 3.96
N THR A 73 1.77 -14.39 4.51
CA THR A 73 0.60 -15.27 4.32
C THR A 73 -0.35 -14.77 3.23
N LEU A 74 -0.06 -13.63 2.60
CA LEU A 74 -0.95 -13.00 1.62
C LEU A 74 -0.48 -13.20 0.18
N GLU A 75 -1.44 -13.25 -0.73
CA GLU A 75 -1.27 -13.19 -2.18
C GLU A 75 -1.85 -11.89 -2.71
N ALA A 76 -1.08 -11.13 -3.47
CA ALA A 76 -1.58 -9.95 -4.18
C ALA A 76 -2.50 -10.41 -5.33
N ARG A 77 -3.70 -9.85 -5.41
CA ARG A 77 -4.71 -10.15 -6.44
C ARG A 77 -4.77 -9.08 -7.52
N GLY A 78 -4.55 -7.82 -7.16
CA GLY A 78 -4.59 -6.72 -8.11
C GLY A 78 -4.17 -5.41 -7.47
N VAL A 79 -3.74 -4.47 -8.31
CA VAL A 79 -3.36 -3.12 -7.89
C VAL A 79 -4.12 -2.11 -8.74
N MET A 80 -4.63 -1.07 -8.10
CA MET A 80 -5.36 0.02 -8.73
C MET A 80 -4.78 1.37 -8.31
N LEU A 81 -4.80 2.30 -9.25
CA LEU A 81 -4.46 3.70 -9.01
C LEU A 81 -5.78 4.47 -8.90
N ILE A 82 -5.95 5.18 -7.80
CA ILE A 82 -7.05 6.13 -7.65
C ILE A 82 -6.56 7.49 -8.13
N ASP A 83 -7.44 8.24 -8.79
CA ASP A 83 -7.11 9.44 -9.55
C ASP A 83 -6.04 10.34 -8.91
N PRO A 84 -5.07 10.85 -9.68
CA PRO A 84 -4.99 10.77 -11.14
C PRO A 84 -4.43 9.43 -11.62
N VAL A 85 -5.12 8.80 -12.57
CA VAL A 85 -4.63 7.60 -13.27
C VAL A 85 -3.74 8.04 -14.45
N PRO A 86 -2.48 7.58 -14.53
CA PRO A 86 -1.64 7.87 -15.70
C PRO A 86 -2.27 7.36 -17.00
N ASN A 87 -2.03 8.05 -18.11
CA ASN A 87 -2.60 7.69 -19.42
C ASN A 87 -2.18 6.29 -19.96
N TRP A 88 -1.12 5.71 -19.42
CA TRP A 88 -0.66 4.36 -19.74
C TRP A 88 -1.27 3.28 -18.84
N ALA A 89 -1.95 3.67 -17.76
CA ALA A 89 -2.60 2.74 -16.84
C ALA A 89 -4.07 2.56 -17.24
N GLU A 90 -4.53 1.32 -17.24
CA GLU A 90 -5.94 1.03 -17.44
C GLU A 90 -6.72 1.20 -16.12
N VAL A 91 -7.97 1.63 -16.24
CA VAL A 91 -8.89 1.69 -15.10
C VAL A 91 -9.25 0.25 -14.72
N PHE A 92 -8.71 -0.24 -13.61
CA PHE A 92 -9.13 -1.51 -13.01
C PHE A 92 -10.46 -1.32 -12.29
N VAL A 93 -11.44 -2.18 -12.59
CA VAL A 93 -12.73 -2.21 -11.88
C VAL A 93 -12.58 -3.16 -10.69
N PRO A 94 -12.71 -2.68 -9.44
CA PRO A 94 -12.62 -3.54 -8.26
C PRO A 94 -13.68 -4.64 -8.33
N GLY A 95 -13.28 -5.85 -7.97
CA GLY A 95 -14.18 -7.00 -8.03
C GLY A 95 -14.19 -7.83 -6.75
N PHE A 96 -13.03 -8.03 -6.13
CA PHE A 96 -12.90 -8.96 -5.01
C PHE A 96 -13.03 -8.28 -3.64
N SER A 97 -12.58 -7.04 -3.41
CA SER A 97 -12.76 -6.46 -2.07
C SER A 97 -14.15 -5.88 -1.79
N GLY A 98 -14.99 -5.78 -2.82
CA GLY A 98 -16.27 -5.04 -2.75
C GLY A 98 -16.11 -3.53 -2.59
N LEU A 99 -14.90 -2.97 -2.78
CA LEU A 99 -14.62 -1.54 -2.76
C LEU A 99 -15.34 -0.83 -3.92
N THR A 100 -16.05 0.27 -3.64
CA THR A 100 -16.80 1.07 -4.63
C THR A 100 -16.22 2.46 -4.84
N SER A 101 -15.57 3.04 -3.83
CA SER A 101 -14.87 4.32 -3.95
C SER A 101 -13.75 4.44 -2.94
N ALA A 102 -12.76 5.26 -3.27
CA ALA A 102 -11.65 5.57 -2.38
C ALA A 102 -11.13 7.01 -2.61
N PRO A 103 -10.34 7.56 -1.68
CA PRO A 103 -9.74 8.87 -1.84
C PRO A 103 -8.75 8.93 -3.00
N ALA A 104 -8.69 10.09 -3.67
CA ALA A 104 -7.71 10.39 -4.71
C ALA A 104 -6.25 10.29 -4.20
N ASN A 105 -5.32 10.10 -5.13
CA ASN A 105 -3.87 9.95 -4.91
C ASN A 105 -3.48 8.73 -4.07
N LEU A 106 -4.31 7.69 -4.09
CA LEU A 106 -3.96 6.40 -3.51
C LEU A 106 -3.55 5.40 -4.58
N LEU A 107 -2.63 4.52 -4.23
CA LEU A 107 -2.49 3.21 -4.85
C LEU A 107 -3.10 2.22 -3.88
N LEU A 108 -4.04 1.41 -4.34
CA LEU A 108 -4.67 0.37 -3.54
C LEU A 108 -4.34 -1.00 -4.13
N ALA A 109 -4.06 -1.97 -3.28
CA ALA A 109 -3.81 -3.34 -3.70
C ALA A 109 -4.64 -4.32 -2.90
N GLU A 110 -5.38 -5.18 -3.61
CA GLU A 110 -6.18 -6.24 -3.01
C GLU A 110 -5.29 -7.44 -2.74
N HIS A 111 -5.42 -7.99 -1.54
CA HIS A 111 -4.71 -9.18 -1.10
C HIS A 111 -5.67 -10.19 -0.48
N GLU A 112 -5.32 -11.47 -0.58
CA GLU A 112 -6.08 -12.57 0.00
C GLU A 112 -5.14 -13.50 0.77
N ALA A 113 -5.63 -14.09 1.86
CA ALA A 113 -4.88 -15.14 2.56
C ALA A 113 -4.65 -16.37 1.66
N ALA A 114 -3.40 -16.81 1.56
CA ALA A 114 -3.02 -17.97 0.77
C ALA A 114 -3.71 -19.25 1.29
N GLY A 115 -4.18 -20.10 0.36
CA GLY A 115 -4.70 -21.43 0.68
C GLY A 115 -6.11 -21.48 1.30
N SER A 116 -6.85 -20.36 1.34
CA SER A 116 -8.28 -20.41 1.67
C SER A 116 -9.07 -21.01 0.50
N ALA A 117 -9.54 -22.24 0.67
CA ALA A 117 -10.69 -22.74 -0.07
C ALA A 117 -11.92 -22.00 0.49
N ASP A 118 -12.63 -21.26 -0.36
CA ASP A 118 -13.76 -20.38 -0.05
C ASP A 118 -13.39 -18.95 0.41
N GLY A 119 -12.86 -18.15 -0.52
CA GLY A 119 -12.88 -16.68 -0.48
C GLY A 119 -12.32 -16.07 0.81
N GLY A 120 -11.06 -16.43 1.11
CA GLY A 120 -10.38 -16.18 2.39
C GLY A 120 -10.38 -14.74 2.87
N ASP A 121 -9.79 -14.53 4.06
CA ASP A 121 -9.65 -13.18 4.61
C ASP A 121 -9.09 -12.21 3.57
N ARG A 122 -9.82 -11.11 3.36
CA ARG A 122 -9.52 -10.10 2.36
C ARG A 122 -8.81 -8.95 3.00
N TYR A 123 -7.85 -8.41 2.27
CA TYR A 123 -7.06 -7.30 2.73
C TYR A 123 -6.93 -6.23 1.65
N LEU A 124 -6.89 -4.98 2.09
CA LEU A 124 -6.66 -3.81 1.26
C LEU A 124 -5.37 -3.14 1.73
N TRP A 125 -4.38 -3.10 0.84
CA TRP A 125 -3.15 -2.36 1.07
C TRP A 125 -3.27 -0.99 0.41
N GLY A 126 -3.35 0.08 1.22
CA GLY A 126 -3.41 1.45 0.72
C GLY A 126 -2.07 2.16 0.84
N VAL A 127 -1.66 2.83 -0.23
CA VAL A 127 -0.42 3.62 -0.32
C VAL A 127 -0.73 5.03 -0.74
N ASN A 128 -0.19 6.00 0.00
CA ASN A 128 -0.28 7.41 -0.37
C ASN A 128 0.76 7.75 -1.44
N ARG A 129 0.30 8.16 -2.62
CA ARG A 129 1.17 8.56 -3.75
C ARG A 129 1.69 10.00 -3.61
N ASP A 130 1.16 10.77 -2.67
CA ASP A 130 1.64 12.10 -2.34
C ASP A 130 2.83 12.03 -1.37
N LEU A 131 3.96 12.57 -1.79
CA LEU A 131 5.21 12.58 -1.01
C LEU A 131 5.38 13.83 -0.14
N GLY A 132 4.47 14.81 -0.24
CA GLY A 132 4.52 16.06 0.52
C GLY A 132 3.38 16.20 1.53
N GLN A 133 2.27 15.49 1.34
CA GLN A 133 1.06 15.68 2.14
C GLN A 133 0.50 14.37 2.69
N ARG A 134 -0.07 14.47 3.89
CA ARG A 134 -0.93 13.42 4.46
C ARG A 134 -2.24 13.35 3.68
N ARG A 135 -2.75 12.13 3.49
CA ARG A 135 -4.08 11.87 2.94
C ARG A 135 -4.99 11.26 3.99
N LEU A 136 -6.23 11.75 4.01
CA LEU A 136 -7.34 11.22 4.79
C LEU A 136 -8.53 11.13 3.84
N GLY A 137 -9.28 10.05 3.91
CA GLY A 137 -10.59 10.01 3.27
C GLY A 137 -11.30 8.70 3.47
N GLU A 138 -12.49 8.60 2.88
CA GLU A 138 -13.44 7.52 3.08
C GLU A 138 -13.30 6.42 2.01
N LEU A 139 -13.35 5.17 2.44
CA LEU A 139 -13.42 3.96 1.64
C LEU A 139 -14.85 3.46 1.64
N SER A 140 -15.51 3.43 0.49
CA SER A 140 -16.87 2.92 0.41
C SER A 140 -16.87 1.48 -0.09
N PHE A 141 -17.76 0.67 0.45
CA PHE A 141 -17.93 -0.73 0.07
C PHE A 141 -19.37 -0.99 -0.38
N ARG A 142 -19.55 -2.07 -1.14
CA ARG A 142 -20.86 -2.51 -1.66
C ARG A 142 -21.84 -2.91 -0.57
N CYS A 143 -21.33 -3.33 0.59
CA CYS A 143 -22.11 -3.68 1.76
C CYS A 143 -21.33 -3.32 3.03
N ALA A 144 -21.98 -3.49 4.19
CA ALA A 144 -21.36 -3.19 5.46
C ALA A 144 -20.17 -4.12 5.72
N VAL A 145 -18.99 -3.52 5.91
CA VAL A 145 -17.76 -4.20 6.30
C VAL A 145 -17.20 -3.55 7.56
N GLN A 146 -16.43 -4.32 8.32
CA GLN A 146 -15.54 -3.83 9.36
C GLN A 146 -14.12 -3.80 8.81
N LEU A 147 -13.40 -2.70 9.04
CA LEU A 147 -12.00 -2.56 8.68
C LEU A 147 -11.14 -2.67 9.93
N GLY A 148 -10.09 -3.48 9.89
CA GLY A 148 -9.07 -3.53 10.96
C GLY A 148 -7.71 -3.18 10.40
N GLU A 149 -7.01 -2.21 11.00
CA GLU A 149 -5.62 -1.96 10.63
C GLU A 149 -4.75 -3.11 11.13
N VAL A 150 -3.97 -3.72 10.24
CA VAL A 150 -2.96 -4.68 10.64
C VAL A 150 -1.79 -3.91 11.24
N ALA A 151 -1.69 -3.96 12.55
CA ALA A 151 -0.63 -3.36 13.34
C ALA A 151 0.75 -3.90 12.95
N THR A 152 1.77 -3.15 13.31
CA THR A 152 3.18 -3.50 13.06
C THR A 152 3.68 -4.66 13.93
N ASP A 153 2.82 -5.39 14.62
CA ASP A 153 3.13 -6.69 15.22
C ASP A 153 2.41 -7.85 14.51
N GLY A 154 1.70 -7.55 13.42
CA GLY A 154 0.90 -8.50 12.65
C GLY A 154 -0.49 -8.74 13.22
N THR A 155 -0.87 -8.12 14.33
CA THR A 155 -2.24 -8.20 14.87
C THR A 155 -3.16 -7.23 14.13
N ALA A 156 -4.44 -7.55 14.02
CA ALA A 156 -5.43 -6.59 13.53
C ALA A 156 -6.14 -5.96 14.73
N GLU A 157 -5.97 -4.65 14.92
CA GLU A 157 -6.71 -3.93 15.96
C GLU A 157 -8.06 -3.43 15.41
N GLY A 158 -9.03 -3.23 16.32
CA GLY A 158 -10.45 -3.11 16.03
C GLY A 158 -10.86 -1.97 15.09
N ALA A 159 -12.03 -2.19 14.46
CA ALA A 159 -12.84 -1.29 13.62
C ALA A 159 -12.29 0.14 13.46
N SER A 160 -11.51 0.41 12.41
CA SER A 160 -11.50 1.77 11.88
C SER A 160 -12.88 2.06 11.29
N GLU A 161 -13.34 3.31 11.45
CA GLU A 161 -14.34 3.87 10.55
C GLU A 161 -13.92 3.56 9.09
N HIS A 162 -14.84 3.65 8.14
CA HIS A 162 -14.60 3.46 6.69
C HIS A 162 -13.62 4.50 6.12
N ARG A 163 -12.49 4.73 6.76
CA ARG A 163 -11.56 5.83 6.59
C ARG A 163 -10.15 5.26 6.55
N ILE A 164 -9.35 5.83 5.68
CA ILE A 164 -7.93 5.56 5.58
C ILE A 164 -7.16 6.86 5.81
N GLN A 165 -6.17 6.81 6.70
CA GLN A 165 -5.26 7.91 6.96
C GLN A 165 -3.83 7.45 6.73
N LEU A 166 -3.14 8.13 5.82
CA LEU A 166 -1.77 7.82 5.42
C LEU A 166 -0.94 9.09 5.41
N GLY A 167 0.19 9.10 6.12
CA GLY A 167 1.23 10.11 5.96
C GLY A 167 1.84 10.10 4.56
N ALA A 168 2.72 11.07 4.29
CA ALA A 168 3.39 11.17 2.99
C ALA A 168 4.16 9.88 2.65
N GLY A 169 3.87 9.29 1.49
CA GLY A 169 4.46 8.03 1.03
C GLY A 169 4.15 6.79 1.88
N GLU A 170 3.30 6.88 2.90
CA GLU A 170 3.02 5.78 3.82
C GLU A 170 2.14 4.69 3.16
N GLY A 171 2.30 3.46 3.64
CA GLY A 171 1.43 2.34 3.32
C GLY A 171 0.79 1.75 4.58
N LYS A 172 -0.47 1.28 4.46
CA LYS A 172 -1.16 0.53 5.51
C LYS A 172 -1.88 -0.67 4.94
N LEU A 173 -1.88 -1.75 5.70
CA LEU A 173 -2.63 -2.96 5.43
C LEU A 173 -3.90 -2.95 6.29
N LEU A 174 -5.05 -3.07 5.64
CA LEU A 174 -6.35 -3.17 6.28
C LEU A 174 -6.93 -4.56 6.03
N ARG A 175 -7.35 -5.25 7.08
CA ARG A 175 -8.21 -6.43 6.97
C ARG A 175 -9.64 -5.98 6.74
N ILE A 176 -10.32 -6.62 5.78
CA ILE A 176 -11.73 -6.40 5.49
C ILE A 176 -12.51 -7.60 6.05
N SER A 177 -13.45 -7.33 6.94
CA SER A 177 -14.36 -8.34 7.51
C SER A 177 -15.80 -8.00 7.13
N PRO A 178 -16.44 -8.77 6.23
CA PRO A 178 -17.84 -8.53 5.87
C PRO A 178 -18.76 -8.76 7.08
N MET A 179 -19.74 -7.88 7.25
CA MET A 179 -20.80 -8.09 8.26
C MET A 179 -21.74 -9.22 7.81
N PRO A 180 -22.50 -9.86 8.72
CA PRO A 180 -23.46 -10.90 8.35
C PRO A 180 -24.41 -10.48 7.23
N GLY A 181 -24.51 -11.28 6.17
CA GLY A 181 -25.33 -11.00 4.98
C GLY A 181 -24.66 -10.11 3.92
N CYS A 182 -23.42 -9.67 4.12
CA CYS A 182 -22.62 -8.96 3.13
C CYS A 182 -21.95 -9.96 2.18
N ASP A 183 -22.36 -9.92 0.92
CA ASP A 183 -21.74 -10.69 -0.16
C ASP A 183 -20.81 -9.77 -0.98
N LEU A 184 -19.50 -9.92 -0.75
CA LEU A 184 -18.47 -9.15 -1.45
C LEU A 184 -18.23 -9.63 -2.89
N ASP A 185 -18.70 -10.83 -3.26
CA ASP A 185 -18.53 -11.42 -4.61
C ASP A 185 -19.80 -11.40 -5.46
N GLY A 186 -20.95 -11.12 -4.82
CA GLY A 186 -22.25 -11.18 -5.47
C GLY A 186 -22.39 -10.30 -6.71
N PRO A 187 -23.28 -10.65 -7.65
CA PRO A 187 -23.54 -9.81 -8.83
C PRO A 187 -24.02 -8.43 -8.37
N SER A 188 -23.42 -7.38 -8.94
CA SER A 188 -23.80 -5.99 -8.67
C SER A 188 -25.32 -5.83 -8.86
N ALA A 189 -26.04 -5.61 -7.76
CA ALA A 189 -27.47 -5.42 -7.77
C ALA A 189 -27.80 -4.14 -8.55
N GLY A 190 -28.09 -4.29 -9.85
CA GLY A 190 -28.75 -3.29 -10.69
C GLY A 190 -27.90 -2.08 -11.12
N ARG A 191 -27.55 -2.05 -12.42
CA ARG A 191 -27.33 -0.86 -13.29
C ARG A 191 -26.58 0.31 -12.62
N GLU A 192 -25.32 0.52 -12.89
CA GLU A 192 -24.73 0.91 -14.17
C GLU A 192 -23.27 0.45 -14.11
N ARG A 193 -22.68 -0.02 -15.23
CA ARG A 193 -21.21 0.08 -15.35
C ARG A 193 -20.89 1.51 -14.93
N ALA A 194 -20.08 1.73 -13.90
CA ALA A 194 -19.73 3.07 -13.46
C ALA A 194 -19.29 3.85 -14.71
N ARG A 195 -20.21 4.67 -15.23
CA ARG A 195 -19.92 5.63 -16.27
C ARG A 195 -19.18 6.69 -15.49
N VAL A 196 -17.86 6.67 -15.59
CA VAL A 196 -17.05 7.84 -15.28
C VAL A 196 -17.55 8.92 -16.23
N ILE A 197 -18.42 9.78 -15.71
CA ILE A 197 -18.88 10.98 -16.40
C ILE A 197 -17.69 11.93 -16.38
N TRP A 198 -16.95 12.00 -17.48
CA TRP A 198 -16.02 13.08 -17.73
C TRP A 198 -16.82 14.38 -17.78
N ARG A 199 -16.63 15.27 -16.81
CA ARG A 199 -16.82 16.70 -17.02
C ARG A 199 -15.43 17.32 -17.18
N THR A 200 -15.03 17.51 -18.42
CA THR A 200 -14.06 18.54 -18.78
C THR A 200 -14.78 19.88 -18.71
N GLU A 201 -14.34 20.77 -17.84
CA GLU A 201 -14.63 22.20 -17.98
C GLU A 201 -13.32 22.98 -17.88
N GLY A 202 -13.09 23.79 -18.92
CA GLY A 202 -12.40 25.10 -18.89
C GLY A 202 -10.91 25.11 -18.64
#